data_AF-A0A820IWU3-F1
#
_entry.id   AF-A0A820IWU3-F1
#
_cell.length_a   1.000
_cell.length_b   1.000
_cell.length_c   1.000
_cell.angle_alpha   90.00
_cell.angle_beta   90.00
_cell.angle_gamma   90.00
#
_symmetry.space_group_name_H-M   'P 1'
#
loop_
_entity.id
_entity.type
_entity.pdbx_description
1 polymer ?
#
loop_
_entity_poly.entity_id
_entity_poly.type
_entity_poly.pdbx_seq_one_letter_code
_entity_poly.pdbx_strand_id
1 'polypeptide(L)'
;DIRTKYNIGTDSCTQPCDFNDFLVFDKEPCVVAPAEKKIEQGPYDEERETNLQWKEYCKTRLYSSDSRFATDSSYIFYLQYLGDLKQVYSGINIAFRKKLPMSAKQSLDEMQMKFLMNKDMIYHHLRSVRGSPKYWHQRLKDLFGMTRQLGFPTFFITLSCADLRWKEFVYTFVR
;
A
#
# COMPACT_ATOMS: atom_id res chain seq x y z
N ASP A 1 21.72 -35.73 7.01
CA ASP A 1 20.56 -35.06 7.61
C ASP A 1 20.01 -34.06 6.60
N ILE A 2 18.74 -34.18 6.19
CA ILE A 2 18.13 -33.35 5.13
C ILE A 2 18.00 -31.87 5.55
N ARG A 3 18.15 -31.61 6.86
CA ARG A 3 18.08 -30.29 7.49
C ARG A 3 19.24 -29.35 7.16
N THR A 4 20.36 -29.83 6.63
CA THR A 4 21.51 -28.95 6.27
C THR A 4 21.57 -28.58 4.79
N LYS A 5 20.77 -29.21 3.92
CA LYS A 5 20.77 -28.94 2.47
C LYS A 5 19.92 -27.72 2.06
N TYR A 6 19.03 -27.27 2.93
CA TYR A 6 18.16 -26.10 2.71
C TYR A 6 18.30 -25.10 3.86
N ASN A 7 19.53 -24.67 4.12
CA ASN A 7 19.78 -23.54 5.01
C ASN A 7 19.34 -22.27 4.27
N ILE A 8 18.03 -22.01 4.27
CA ILE A 8 17.46 -20.73 3.85
C ILE A 8 17.96 -19.74 4.89
N GLY A 9 18.89 -18.87 4.51
CA GLY A 9 19.36 -17.80 5.38
C GLY A 9 18.16 -17.07 5.96
N THR A 10 18.17 -16.91 7.28
CA THR A 10 17.14 -16.19 8.06
C THR A 10 17.03 -14.70 7.69
N ASP A 11 17.78 -14.26 6.69
CA ASP A 11 17.98 -12.87 6.31
C ASP A 11 16.99 -12.43 5.21
N SER A 12 16.12 -13.33 4.73
CA SER A 12 15.17 -13.04 3.64
C SER A 12 13.81 -12.47 4.10
N CYS A 13 13.59 -12.31 5.41
CA CYS A 13 12.33 -11.78 5.96
C CYS A 13 12.51 -10.56 6.89
N THR A 14 13.72 -10.06 7.09
CA THR A 14 13.91 -8.76 7.74
C THR A 14 13.61 -7.69 6.70
N GLN A 15 12.41 -7.13 6.74
CA GLN A 15 12.16 -5.84 6.10
C GLN A 15 13.29 -4.89 6.55
N PRO A 16 13.92 -4.14 5.64
CA PRO A 16 14.95 -3.19 6.03
C PRO A 16 14.41 -2.30 7.14
N CYS A 17 15.08 -2.33 8.28
CA CYS A 17 14.69 -1.61 9.50
C CYS A 17 14.95 -0.11 9.36
N ASP A 18 15.68 0.30 8.33
CA ASP A 18 16.12 1.68 8.12
C ASP A 18 15.10 2.43 7.25
N PHE A 19 14.52 3.50 7.81
CA PHE A 19 13.58 4.36 7.10
C PHE A 19 14.22 4.98 5.85
N ASN A 20 15.55 5.15 5.86
CA ASN A 20 16.29 5.73 4.75
C ASN A 20 16.39 4.80 3.53
N ASP A 21 16.24 3.48 3.68
CA ASP A 21 16.22 2.55 2.54
C ASP A 21 14.94 2.73 1.70
N PHE A 22 13.85 3.23 2.29
CA PHE A 22 12.64 3.66 1.56
C PHE A 22 12.79 5.04 0.91
N LEU A 23 13.79 5.81 1.32
CA LEU A 23 14.09 7.15 0.81
C LEU A 23 15.19 7.15 -0.26
N VAL A 24 15.79 5.99 -0.55
CA VAL A 24 16.56 5.79 -1.78
C VAL A 24 15.56 5.75 -2.95
N PHE A 25 15.04 6.94 -3.27
CA PHE A 25 14.61 7.24 -4.63
C PHE A 25 15.89 7.26 -5.44
N ASP A 26 16.36 6.09 -5.88
CA ASP A 26 17.24 6.07 -7.03
C ASP A 26 16.56 6.91 -8.10
N LYS A 27 17.23 8.00 -8.47
CA LYS A 27 16.83 8.91 -9.55
C LYS A 27 16.90 8.23 -10.91
N GLU A 28 16.92 6.90 -10.96
CA GLU A 28 16.58 6.17 -12.15
C GLU A 28 15.06 6.20 -12.23
N PRO A 29 14.47 6.87 -13.23
CA PRO A 29 13.03 6.80 -13.40
C PRO A 29 12.68 5.33 -13.47
N CYS A 30 11.90 4.83 -12.50
CA CYS A 30 11.28 3.51 -12.61
C CYS A 30 10.77 3.44 -14.04
N VAL A 31 11.27 2.50 -14.83
CA VAL A 31 10.94 2.40 -16.25
C VAL A 31 9.46 2.04 -16.30
N VAL A 32 8.61 3.07 -16.24
CA VAL A 32 7.17 2.97 -16.33
C VAL A 32 6.87 2.34 -17.68
N ALA A 33 5.83 1.51 -17.74
CA ALA A 33 5.43 0.66 -18.86
C ALA A 33 5.93 1.18 -20.22
N PRO A 34 6.46 0.33 -21.13
CA PRO A 34 7.20 0.74 -22.34
C PRO A 34 6.61 1.88 -23.19
N ALA A 35 5.31 2.16 -23.07
CA ALA A 35 4.58 3.24 -23.72
C ALA A 35 4.79 4.65 -23.13
N GLU A 36 5.25 4.81 -21.88
CA GLU A 36 5.23 6.10 -21.15
C GLU A 36 6.62 6.76 -21.01
N LYS A 37 7.64 6.23 -21.70
CA LYS A 37 9.07 6.64 -21.62
C LYS A 37 9.44 8.09 -21.98
N LYS A 38 8.49 8.99 -22.27
CA LYS A 38 8.78 10.31 -22.87
C LYS A 38 8.03 11.52 -22.28
N ILE A 39 7.29 11.38 -21.18
CA ILE A 39 6.42 12.46 -20.70
C ILE A 39 7.01 13.12 -19.44
N GLU A 40 7.22 14.44 -19.47
CA GLU A 40 7.70 15.24 -18.33
C GLU A 40 6.63 15.43 -17.23
N GLN A 41 5.36 15.34 -17.62
CA GLN A 41 4.19 15.34 -16.74
C GLN A 41 3.64 13.92 -16.58
N GLY A 42 3.14 13.59 -15.39
CA GLY A 42 2.57 12.26 -15.16
C GLY A 42 1.37 12.00 -16.09
N PRO A 43 1.23 10.81 -16.70
CA PRO A 43 0.15 10.50 -17.64
C PRO A 43 -1.26 10.57 -17.02
N TYR A 44 -1.38 10.72 -15.69
CA TYR A 44 -2.65 11.02 -15.05
C TYR A 44 -3.11 12.46 -15.27
N ASP A 45 -2.18 13.41 -15.35
CA ASP A 45 -2.44 14.86 -15.35
C ASP A 45 -2.67 15.44 -16.76
N GLU A 46 -2.80 14.58 -17.77
CA GLU A 46 -3.16 14.96 -19.14
C GLU A 46 -4.51 15.71 -19.18
N GLU A 47 -4.58 16.76 -20.00
CA GLU A 47 -5.85 17.46 -20.25
C GLU A 47 -6.83 16.51 -20.97
N ARG A 48 -8.02 16.33 -20.38
CA ARG A 48 -9.08 15.46 -20.89
C ARG A 48 -10.41 16.20 -20.87
N GLU A 49 -11.29 15.87 -21.81
CA GLU A 49 -12.66 16.41 -21.87
C GLU A 49 -13.44 16.11 -20.59
N THR A 50 -13.25 14.92 -20.01
CA THR A 50 -13.88 14.52 -18.75
C THR A 50 -12.82 14.33 -17.66
N ASN A 51 -13.06 14.92 -16.49
CA ASN A 51 -12.21 14.70 -15.33
C ASN A 51 -12.35 13.24 -14.85
N LEU A 52 -11.23 12.52 -14.78
CA LEU A 52 -11.16 11.16 -14.26
C LEU A 52 -10.68 11.19 -12.81
N GLN A 53 -11.34 10.44 -11.94
CA GLN A 53 -10.78 10.17 -10.63
C GLN A 53 -9.57 9.25 -10.74
N TRP A 54 -8.61 9.36 -9.83
CA TRP A 54 -7.44 8.49 -9.76
C TRP A 54 -7.77 6.99 -9.84
N LYS A 55 -8.83 6.56 -9.16
CA LYS A 55 -9.28 5.16 -9.18
C LYS A 55 -9.79 4.73 -10.56
N GLU A 56 -10.45 5.63 -11.28
CA GLU A 56 -10.95 5.39 -12.63
C GLU A 56 -9.78 5.31 -13.60
N TYR A 57 -8.79 6.20 -13.47
CA TYR A 57 -7.55 6.11 -14.24
C TYR A 57 -6.85 4.75 -14.05
N CYS A 58 -6.64 4.31 -12.80
CA CYS A 58 -6.03 3.01 -12.54
C CYS A 58 -6.86 1.86 -13.13
N LYS A 59 -8.19 1.91 -13.00
CA LYS A 59 -9.07 0.90 -13.60
C LYS A 59 -8.94 0.87 -15.11
N THR A 60 -8.95 2.00 -15.78
CA THR A 60 -8.80 2.08 -17.24
C THR A 60 -7.46 1.50 -17.68
N ARG A 61 -6.37 1.75 -16.95
CA ARG A 61 -5.05 1.17 -17.27
C ARG A 61 -4.96 -0.34 -16.98
N LEU A 62 -5.60 -0.82 -15.93
CA LEU A 62 -5.57 -2.24 -15.55
C LEU A 62 -6.54 -3.11 -16.35
N TYR A 63 -7.68 -2.53 -16.77
CA TYR A 63 -8.77 -3.23 -17.45
C TYR A 63 -8.99 -2.77 -18.90
N SER A 64 -8.05 -2.01 -19.48
CA SER A 64 -8.10 -1.69 -20.90
C SER A 64 -8.00 -2.96 -21.74
N SER A 65 -8.57 -2.91 -22.95
CA SER A 65 -8.35 -3.94 -23.97
C SER A 65 -6.86 -4.15 -24.28
N ASP A 66 -6.06 -3.09 -24.10
CA ASP A 66 -4.61 -3.17 -24.12
C ASP A 66 -4.08 -3.76 -22.81
N SER A 67 -3.51 -4.97 -22.88
CA SER A 67 -3.02 -5.70 -21.72
C SER A 67 -1.59 -5.31 -21.30
N ARG A 68 -0.89 -4.45 -22.06
CA ARG A 68 0.52 -4.11 -21.80
C ARG A 68 0.73 -3.54 -20.40
N PHE A 69 -0.17 -2.68 -19.95
CA PHE A 69 -0.16 -2.08 -18.62
C PHE A 69 -0.49 -3.08 -17.50
N ALA A 70 -1.38 -4.03 -17.75
CA ALA A 70 -1.77 -5.06 -16.79
C ALA A 70 -0.77 -6.23 -16.71
N THR A 71 0.08 -6.39 -17.73
CA THR A 71 1.08 -7.47 -17.77
C THR A 71 2.37 -7.07 -17.06
N ASP A 72 2.71 -5.78 -17.05
CA ASP A 72 3.92 -5.27 -16.40
C ASP A 72 3.73 -5.17 -14.88
N SER A 73 4.38 -6.07 -14.13
CA SER A 73 4.34 -6.07 -12.66
C SER A 73 4.92 -4.79 -12.06
N SER A 74 5.96 -4.23 -12.67
CA SER A 74 6.62 -3.01 -12.16
C SER A 74 5.66 -1.83 -12.21
N TYR A 75 4.87 -1.74 -13.29
CA TYR A 75 3.83 -0.73 -13.44
C TYR A 75 2.71 -0.88 -12.40
N ILE A 76 2.27 -2.11 -12.13
CA ILE A 76 1.23 -2.37 -11.12
C ILE A 76 1.71 -1.93 -9.74
N PHE A 77 2.94 -2.27 -9.35
CA PHE A 77 3.50 -1.86 -8.06
C PHE A 77 3.71 -0.35 -7.99
N TYR A 78 4.09 0.29 -9.09
CA TYR A 78 4.16 1.75 -9.17
C TYR A 78 2.79 2.42 -8.95
N LEU A 79 1.73 1.93 -9.60
CA LEU A 79 0.36 2.43 -9.39
C LEU A 79 -0.11 2.21 -7.94
N GLN A 80 0.22 1.07 -7.35
CA GLN A 80 -0.07 0.77 -5.96
C GLN A 80 0.62 1.78 -5.03
N TYR A 81 1.91 2.02 -5.24
CA TYR A 81 2.70 3.00 -4.47
C TYR A 81 2.09 4.41 -4.55
N LEU A 82 1.77 4.88 -5.75
CA LEU A 82 1.11 6.19 -5.94
C LEU A 82 -0.26 6.25 -5.25
N GLY A 83 -1.02 5.15 -5.27
CA GLY A 83 -2.29 5.03 -4.56
C GLY A 83 -2.12 5.18 -3.05
N ASP A 84 -1.15 4.47 -2.48
CA ASP A 84 -0.83 4.54 -1.05
C ASP A 84 -0.39 5.95 -0.65
N LEU A 85 0.47 6.61 -1.44
CA LEU A 85 0.86 8.01 -1.20
C LEU A 85 -0.34 8.97 -1.20
N LYS A 86 -1.22 8.88 -2.20
CA LYS A 86 -2.43 9.72 -2.28
C LYS A 86 -3.32 9.52 -1.06
N GLN A 87 -3.42 8.29 -0.58
CA GLN A 87 -4.22 7.93 0.59
C GLN A 87 -3.61 8.46 1.89
N VAL A 88 -2.28 8.38 2.04
CA VAL A 88 -1.55 9.00 3.15
C VAL A 88 -1.77 10.50 3.16
N TYR A 89 -1.56 11.18 2.03
CA TYR A 89 -1.71 12.63 1.92
C TYR A 89 -3.13 13.10 2.22
N SER A 90 -4.13 12.39 1.67
CA SER A 90 -5.53 12.66 1.97
C SER A 90 -5.81 12.53 3.47
N GLY A 91 -5.26 11.51 4.13
CA GLY A 91 -5.49 11.30 5.56
C GLY A 91 -4.80 12.34 6.43
N ILE A 92 -3.61 12.78 6.04
CA ILE A 92 -2.91 13.91 6.64
C ILE A 92 -3.77 15.17 6.53
N ASN A 93 -4.25 15.52 5.33
CA ASN A 93 -5.06 16.72 5.09
C ASN A 93 -6.36 16.71 5.92
N ILE A 94 -7.03 15.56 6.05
CA ILE A 94 -8.21 15.42 6.91
C ILE A 94 -7.84 15.63 8.38
N ALA A 95 -6.71 15.09 8.85
CA ALA A 95 -6.25 15.31 10.22
C ALA A 95 -5.98 16.80 10.49
N PHE A 96 -5.37 17.51 9.54
CA PHE A 96 -5.15 18.96 9.60
C PHE A 96 -6.46 19.73 9.74
N ARG A 97 -7.42 19.49 8.83
CA ARG A 97 -8.72 20.19 8.82
C ARG A 97 -9.54 19.97 10.09
N LYS A 98 -9.42 18.80 10.74
CA LYS A 98 -10.19 18.48 11.94
C LYS A 98 -9.68 19.15 13.21
N LYS A 99 -8.39 19.46 13.30
CA LYS A 99 -7.76 19.89 14.55
C LYS A 99 -7.39 21.36 14.59
N LEU A 100 -7.19 21.97 13.43
CA LEU A 100 -6.90 23.38 13.34
C LEU A 100 -8.04 24.07 12.57
N PRO A 101 -8.71 25.08 13.15
CA PRO A 101 -9.60 25.96 12.39
C PRO A 101 -8.73 26.88 11.53
N MET A 102 -8.21 26.37 10.40
CA MET A 102 -7.19 27.08 9.64
C MET A 102 -7.80 28.05 8.64
N SER A 103 -7.43 29.31 8.80
CA SER A 103 -7.20 30.22 7.67
C SER A 103 -5.87 29.85 7.01
N ALA A 104 -5.80 29.86 5.68
CA ALA A 104 -4.72 29.29 4.86
C ALA A 104 -3.28 29.76 5.19
N LYS A 105 -3.12 30.84 5.98
CA LYS A 105 -1.80 31.38 6.38
C LYS A 105 -1.12 30.61 7.53
N GLN A 106 -1.87 29.91 8.38
CA GLN A 106 -1.29 29.29 9.58
C GLN A 106 -0.71 27.89 9.29
N SER A 107 -1.00 27.28 8.12
CA SER A 107 -0.73 25.87 7.85
C SER A 107 0.71 25.55 7.49
N LEU A 108 1.54 26.57 7.37
CA LEU A 108 2.94 26.47 6.96
C LEU A 108 3.92 26.43 8.15
N ASP A 109 3.42 26.53 9.39
CA ASP A 109 4.27 26.49 10.56
C ASP A 109 4.75 25.06 10.85
N GLU A 110 6.05 24.82 10.63
CA GLU A 110 6.72 23.53 10.82
C GLU A 110 6.57 23.01 12.26
N MET A 111 6.41 23.92 13.24
CA MET A 111 6.19 23.60 14.64
C MET A 111 4.82 22.93 14.86
N GLN A 112 3.78 23.41 14.18
CA GLN A 112 2.43 22.82 14.25
C GLN A 112 2.35 21.47 13.53
N MET A 113 3.11 21.30 12.43
CA MET A 113 3.30 20.01 11.77
C MET A 113 3.90 18.97 12.74
N LYS A 114 5.00 19.32 13.41
CA LYS A 114 5.66 18.44 14.40
C LYS A 114 4.76 18.15 15.59
N PHE A 115 3.98 19.12 16.07
CA PHE A 115 3.01 18.92 17.15
C PHE A 115 1.90 17.92 16.76
N LEU A 116 1.43 17.96 15.52
CA LEU A 116 0.43 17.02 15.01
C LEU A 116 0.98 15.62 14.74
N MET A 117 2.24 15.52 14.31
CA MET A 117 2.96 14.24 14.19
C MET A 117 3.18 13.59 15.55
N ASN A 118 3.52 14.37 16.58
CA ASN A 118 3.81 13.88 17.94
C ASN A 118 2.58 13.34 18.71
N LYS A 119 1.35 13.58 18.24
CA LYS A 119 0.12 13.21 18.99
C LYS A 119 -0.64 11.99 18.46
N ASP A 120 0.00 11.07 17.74
CA ASP A 120 -0.63 9.88 17.13
C ASP A 120 -1.80 10.18 16.16
N MET A 121 -2.02 11.45 15.82
CA MET A 121 -3.23 11.93 15.14
C MET A 121 -3.25 11.51 13.68
N ILE A 122 -2.10 11.64 13.02
CA ILE A 122 -1.92 11.24 11.62
C ILE A 122 -2.00 9.71 11.52
N TYR A 123 -1.44 8.99 12.50
CA TYR A 123 -1.42 7.54 12.55
C TYR A 123 -2.82 6.92 12.55
N HIS A 124 -3.84 7.58 13.11
CA HIS A 124 -5.22 7.10 13.02
C HIS A 124 -5.73 7.02 11.57
N HIS A 125 -5.31 7.95 10.71
CA HIS A 125 -5.72 7.98 9.30
C HIS A 125 -4.99 6.94 8.44
N LEU A 126 -3.85 6.44 8.91
CA LEU A 126 -3.06 5.40 8.24
C LEU A 126 -3.66 4.00 8.32
N ARG A 127 -4.78 3.80 9.04
CA ARG A 127 -5.52 2.52 9.09
C ARG A 127 -5.85 1.94 7.70
N SER A 128 -5.95 2.84 6.73
CA SER A 128 -6.42 2.55 5.39
C SER A 128 -5.29 2.10 4.45
N VAL A 129 -4.04 2.43 4.81
CA VAL A 129 -2.81 2.01 4.11
C VAL A 129 -2.42 0.62 4.63
N ARG A 130 -2.27 -0.34 3.72
CA ARG A 130 -1.91 -1.72 4.08
C ARG A 130 -0.47 -1.76 4.61
N GLY A 131 -0.21 -2.63 5.58
CA GLY A 131 1.12 -2.76 6.19
C GLY A 131 1.45 -1.71 7.26
N SER A 132 0.64 -0.66 7.42
CA SER A 132 0.90 0.33 8.48
C SER A 132 0.70 -0.27 9.88
N PRO A 133 1.41 0.21 10.93
CA PRO A 133 1.21 -0.25 12.30
C PRO A 133 -0.25 -0.13 12.77
N LYS A 134 -0.95 0.94 12.34
CA LYS A 134 -2.37 1.14 12.66
C LYS A 134 -3.27 0.11 11.98
N TYR A 135 -2.96 -0.23 10.72
CA TYR A 135 -3.69 -1.27 9.98
C TYR A 135 -3.60 -2.62 10.70
N TRP A 136 -2.40 -3.04 11.12
CA TRP A 136 -2.21 -4.30 11.86
C TRP A 136 -2.89 -4.30 13.22
N HIS A 137 -2.81 -3.18 13.94
CA HIS A 137 -3.51 -3.02 15.21
C HIS A 137 -5.04 -3.14 15.06
N GLN A 138 -5.62 -2.63 13.96
CA GLN A 138 -7.05 -2.81 13.68
C GLN A 138 -7.38 -4.28 13.39
N ARG A 139 -6.58 -4.98 12.57
CA ARG A 139 -6.79 -6.40 12.28
C ARG A 139 -6.72 -7.28 13.52
N LEU A 140 -5.81 -6.97 14.43
CA LEU A 140 -5.72 -7.65 15.73
C LEU A 140 -6.99 -7.44 16.58
N LYS A 141 -7.55 -6.23 16.58
CA LYS A 141 -8.82 -5.95 17.28
C LYS A 141 -9.99 -6.69 16.66
N ASP A 142 -10.06 -6.74 15.33
CA ASP A 142 -11.08 -7.51 14.62
C ASP A 142 -10.98 -8.99 15.00
N LEU A 143 -9.76 -9.55 15.06
CA LEU A 143 -9.52 -10.92 15.50
C LEU A 143 -10.00 -11.16 16.93
N PHE A 144 -9.65 -10.29 17.89
CA PHE A 144 -10.15 -10.41 19.26
C PHE A 144 -11.67 -10.25 19.36
N GLY A 145 -12.29 -9.48 18.47
CA GLY A 145 -13.74 -9.37 18.35
C GLY A 145 -14.35 -10.68 17.86
N MET A 146 -13.78 -11.28 16.82
CA MET A 146 -14.19 -12.58 16.30
C MET A 146 -14.05 -13.69 17.34
N THR A 147 -12.91 -13.76 18.05
CA THR A 147 -12.72 -14.76 19.12
C THR A 147 -13.77 -14.64 20.23
N ARG A 148 -14.19 -13.40 20.57
CA ARG A 148 -15.22 -13.17 21.58
C ARG A 148 -16.62 -13.55 21.10
N GLN A 149 -16.93 -13.35 19.82
CA GLN A 149 -18.27 -13.59 19.27
C GLN A 149 -18.47 -15.04 18.81
N LEU A 150 -17.47 -15.62 18.13
CA LEU A 150 -17.53 -16.93 17.50
C LEU A 150 -16.91 -18.03 18.37
N GLY A 151 -16.14 -17.67 19.39
CA GLY A 151 -15.38 -18.61 20.23
C GLY A 151 -13.96 -18.84 19.72
N PHE A 152 -13.30 -19.86 20.27
CA PHE A 152 -11.93 -20.19 19.90
C PHE A 152 -11.89 -20.79 18.49
N PRO A 153 -11.03 -20.29 17.59
CA PRO A 153 -10.84 -20.94 16.30
C PRO A 153 -10.24 -22.34 16.51
N THR A 154 -10.84 -23.35 15.91
CA THR A 154 -10.41 -24.76 16.02
C THR A 154 -9.35 -25.14 15.00
N PHE A 155 -9.22 -24.37 13.91
CA PHE A 155 -8.32 -24.67 12.81
C PHE A 155 -7.64 -23.39 12.30
N PHE A 156 -6.32 -23.47 12.12
CA PHE A 156 -5.49 -22.39 11.59
C PHE A 156 -4.79 -22.88 10.33
N ILE A 157 -4.89 -22.11 9.25
CA ILE A 157 -4.08 -22.32 8.05
C ILE A 157 -3.24 -21.07 7.81
N THR A 158 -1.94 -21.27 7.60
CA THR A 158 -1.04 -20.27 7.04
C THR A 158 -0.84 -20.59 5.56
N LEU A 159 -1.25 -19.68 4.68
CA LEU A 159 -1.03 -19.80 3.24
C LEU A 159 0.10 -18.87 2.82
N SER A 160 0.99 -19.39 1.98
CA SER A 160 2.03 -18.67 1.29
C SER A 160 1.72 -18.57 -0.20
N CYS A 161 2.42 -17.70 -0.93
CA CYS A 161 2.29 -17.62 -2.40
C CYS A 161 2.68 -18.93 -3.10
N ALA A 162 3.49 -19.80 -2.47
CA ALA A 162 3.87 -21.08 -3.04
C ALA A 162 2.71 -22.08 -3.07
N ASP A 163 1.75 -21.97 -2.15
CA ASP A 163 0.61 -22.89 -2.05
C ASP A 163 -0.38 -22.71 -3.21
N LEU A 164 -0.41 -21.52 -3.83
CA LEU A 164 -1.18 -21.25 -5.05
C LEU A 164 -0.64 -21.97 -6.30
N ARG A 165 0.59 -22.50 -6.25
CA ARG A 165 1.19 -23.26 -7.36
C ARG A 165 0.59 -24.67 -7.48
N TRP A 166 0.09 -25.23 -6.38
CA TRP A 166 -0.51 -26.56 -6.36
C TRP A 166 -2.00 -26.46 -6.63
N LYS A 167 -2.39 -26.72 -7.89
CA LYS A 167 -3.77 -26.59 -8.35
C LYS A 167 -4.72 -27.48 -7.54
N GLU A 168 -4.25 -28.65 -7.12
CA GLU A 168 -4.96 -29.61 -6.28
C GLU A 168 -5.41 -28.98 -4.96
N PHE A 169 -4.56 -28.15 -4.35
CA PHE A 169 -4.86 -27.42 -3.13
C PHE A 169 -5.95 -26.37 -3.37
N VAL A 170 -5.85 -25.60 -4.46
CA VAL A 170 -6.87 -24.59 -4.79
C VAL A 170 -8.24 -25.25 -5.03
N TYR A 171 -8.27 -26.38 -5.74
CA TYR A 171 -9.51 -27.10 -6.03
C TYR A 171 -10.17 -27.72 -4.80
N THR A 172 -9.43 -28.15 -3.78
CA THR A 172 -10.01 -28.72 -2.56
C THR A 172 -10.69 -27.69 -1.66
N PHE A 173 -10.22 -26.44 -1.64
CA PHE A 173 -10.79 -25.40 -0.77
C PHE A 173 -11.84 -24.50 -1.42
N VAL A 174 -11.87 -24.41 -2.75
CA VAL A 174 -12.82 -23.55 -3.50
C VAL A 174 -14.15 -24.26 -3.83
N ARG A 175 -14.27 -25.55 -3.51
CA ARG A 175 -15.51 -26.33 -3.70
C ARG A 175 -16.56 -26.01 -2.65
#